data_AF-X1LIV9-F1
#
_entry.id   AF-X1LIV9-F1
#
_cell.length_a   1.000
_cell.length_b   1.000
_cell.length_c   1.000
_cell.angle_alpha   90.00
_cell.angle_beta   90.00
_cell.angle_gamma   90.00
#
_symmetry.space_group_name_H-M   'P 1'
#
loop_
_entity.id
_entity.type
_entity.pdbx_description
1 polymer ?
#
loop_
_entity_poly.entity_id
_entity_poly.type
_entity_poly.pdbx_seq_one_letter_code
_entity_poly.pdbx_strand_id
1 'polypeptide(L)'
;MEEPKFVEVHYFKQVRNPSLKQYLVRRAITEAGVKTRDMKGITVNPETGRPMPQSALSISQEVKGLTAEKLLELHPEWQEEYEREYGKRRKTT
;
A
#
# COMPACT_ATOMS: atom_id res chain seq x y z
N MET A 1 15.34 17.68 39.05
CA MET A 1 14.87 16.95 37.85
C MET A 1 15.38 17.75 36.66
N GLU A 2 16.27 17.18 35.86
CA GLU A 2 16.74 17.83 34.62
C GLU A 2 15.66 17.69 33.54
N GLU A 3 15.40 18.77 32.80
CA GLU A 3 14.44 18.79 31.70
C GLU A 3 15.00 18.05 30.47
N PRO A 4 14.18 17.27 29.74
CA PRO A 4 14.63 16.58 28.55
C PRO A 4 15.01 17.58 27.44
N LYS A 5 16.25 17.52 26.97
CA LYS A 5 16.72 18.27 25.79
C LYS A 5 16.27 17.54 24.52
N PHE A 6 15.41 18.20 23.74
CA PHE A 6 15.03 17.73 22.41
C PHE A 6 16.04 18.22 21.37
N VAL A 7 16.50 17.32 20.52
CA VAL A 7 17.41 17.62 19.39
C VAL A 7 16.66 17.34 18.10
N GLU A 8 16.65 18.32 17.19
CA GLU A 8 16.04 18.16 15.87
C GLU A 8 16.97 17.31 14.98
N VAL A 9 16.45 16.20 14.46
CA VAL A 9 17.18 15.30 13.56
C VAL A 9 16.55 15.37 12.17
N HIS A 10 17.27 15.94 11.21
CA HIS A 10 16.87 15.92 9.81
C HIS A 10 17.42 14.69 9.10
N TYR A 11 16.53 13.76 8.74
CA TYR A 11 16.89 12.62 7.93
C TYR A 11 16.86 12.99 6.44
N PHE A 12 17.94 12.68 5.72
CA PHE A 12 17.90 12.72 4.26
C PHE A 12 17.02 11.56 3.74
N LYS A 13 15.80 11.87 3.31
CA LYS A 13 14.87 10.89 2.74
C LYS A 13 14.82 11.02 1.22
N GLN A 14 15.48 10.11 0.51
CA GLN A 14 15.31 9.99 -0.93
C GLN A 14 14.03 9.20 -1.26
N VAL A 15 12.99 9.89 -1.74
CA VAL A 15 11.76 9.23 -2.20
C VAL A 15 12.01 8.67 -3.60
N ARG A 16 12.01 7.33 -3.73
CA ARG A 16 12.06 6.64 -5.03
C ARG A 16 10.65 6.33 -5.50
N ASN A 17 10.40 6.48 -6.80
CA ASN A 17 9.15 6.01 -7.42
C ASN A 17 8.97 4.51 -7.17
N PRO A 18 7.75 4.04 -6.92
CA PRO A 18 7.47 2.62 -6.79
C PRO A 18 7.79 1.90 -8.10
N SER A 19 8.12 0.61 -8.03
CA SER A 19 8.12 -0.24 -9.22
C SER A 19 6.67 -0.53 -9.67
N LEU A 20 6.46 -0.96 -10.91
CA LEU A 20 5.13 -1.35 -11.41
C LEU A 20 4.47 -2.39 -10.50
N LYS A 21 5.21 -3.43 -10.08
CA LYS A 21 4.70 -4.45 -9.13
C LYS A 21 4.24 -3.83 -7.81
N GLN A 22 5.01 -2.89 -7.26
CA GLN A 22 4.64 -2.20 -6.02
C GLN A 22 3.43 -1.29 -6.22
N TYR A 23 3.32 -0.62 -7.37
CA TYR A 23 2.17 0.21 -7.71
C TYR A 23 0.89 -0.61 -7.77
N LEU A 24 0.89 -1.72 -8.51
CA LEU A 24 -0.27 -2.60 -8.68
C LEU A 24 -0.79 -3.13 -7.34
N VAL A 25 0.11 -3.65 -6.50
CA VAL A 25 -0.25 -4.16 -5.17
C VAL A 25 -0.81 -3.05 -4.28
N ARG A 26 -0.19 -1.86 -4.27
CA ARG A 26 -0.68 -0.72 -3.50
C ARG A 26 -2.04 -0.26 -3.98
N ARG A 27 -2.28 -0.27 -5.29
CA ARG A 27 -3.57 0.12 -5.87
C ARG A 27 -4.66 -0.87 -5.49
N ALA A 28 -4.43 -2.17 -5.62
CA ALA A 28 -5.37 -3.20 -5.18
C ALA A 28 -5.73 -3.07 -3.69
N ILE A 29 -4.72 -2.83 -2.83
CA ILE A 29 -4.95 -2.58 -1.39
C ILE A 29 -5.78 -1.31 -1.18
N THR A 30 -5.53 -0.26 -1.98
CA THR A 30 -6.26 1.01 -1.87
C THR A 30 -7.73 0.80 -2.24
N GLU A 31 -8.02 0.08 -3.33
CA GLU A 31 -9.39 -0.21 -3.74
C GLU A 31 -10.14 -1.05 -2.71
N ALA A 32 -9.51 -2.10 -2.18
CA ALA A 32 -10.06 -2.88 -1.07
C ALA A 32 -10.28 -2.01 0.18
N GLY A 33 -9.36 -1.07 0.45
CA GLY A 33 -9.47 -0.09 1.52
C GLY A 33 -10.67 0.84 1.38
N VAL A 34 -10.98 1.29 0.16
CA VAL A 34 -12.17 2.12 -0.11
C VAL A 34 -13.45 1.35 0.19
N LYS A 35 -13.53 0.07 -0.20
CA LYS A 35 -14.70 -0.80 0.07
C LYS A 35 -14.93 -1.05 1.55
N THR A 36 -13.85 -1.07 2.34
CA THR A 36 -13.89 -1.41 3.78
C THR A 36 -13.88 -0.19 4.69
N ARG A 37 -13.99 1.02 4.14
CA ARG A 37 -13.86 2.31 4.85
C ARG A 37 -14.80 2.45 6.05
N ASP A 38 -16.03 1.97 5.93
CA ASP A 38 -17.05 2.13 6.98
C ASP A 38 -17.06 0.97 7.99
N MET A 39 -16.22 -0.05 7.79
CA MET A 39 -16.09 -1.16 8.73
C MET A 39 -15.42 -0.69 10.02
N LYS A 40 -16.03 -1.04 11.15
CA LYS A 40 -15.56 -0.70 12.49
C LYS A 40 -15.44 -1.94 13.35
N GLY A 41 -14.56 -1.90 14.35
CA GLY A 41 -14.40 -2.97 15.32
C GLY A 41 -13.13 -3.79 15.15
N ILE A 42 -12.88 -4.62 16.14
CA ILE A 42 -11.74 -5.54 16.22
C ILE A 42 -12.28 -6.96 16.09
N THR A 43 -11.61 -7.78 15.29
CA THR A 43 -11.88 -9.20 15.11
C THR A 43 -10.60 -10.01 15.40
N VAL A 44 -10.71 -11.32 15.55
CA VAL A 44 -9.55 -12.21 15.71
C VAL A 44 -9.23 -12.83 14.35
N ASN A 45 -7.98 -12.67 13.89
CA ASN A 45 -7.52 -13.32 12.67
C ASN A 45 -7.54 -14.85 12.88
N PRO A 46 -8.28 -15.63 12.08
CA PRO A 46 -8.35 -17.08 12.24
C PRO A 46 -7.03 -17.80 11.96
N GLU A 47 -6.13 -17.21 11.17
CA GLU A 47 -4.84 -17.83 10.82
C GLU A 47 -3.77 -17.61 11.90
N THR A 48 -3.76 -16.44 12.53
CA THR A 48 -2.72 -16.07 13.49
C THR A 48 -3.21 -16.02 14.94
N GLY A 49 -4.53 -16.09 15.17
CA GLY A 49 -5.15 -15.95 16.50
C GLY A 49 -5.00 -14.57 17.14
N ARG A 50 -4.56 -13.55 16.38
CA ARG A 50 -4.29 -12.21 16.91
C ARG A 50 -5.46 -11.26 16.64
N PRO A 51 -5.78 -10.34 17.58
CA PRO A 51 -6.77 -9.31 17.33
C PRO A 51 -6.26 -8.33 16.26
N MET A 52 -7.12 -7.99 15.31
CA MET A 52 -6.86 -7.01 14.26
C MET A 52 -8.15 -6.27 13.87
N PRO A 53 -8.06 -5.08 13.25
CA PRO A 53 -9.25 -4.37 12.75
C PRO A 53 -10.02 -5.22 11.74
N GLN A 54 -11.36 -5.15 11.80
CA GLN A 54 -12.21 -5.91 10.88
C GLN A 54 -11.98 -5.50 9.40
N SER A 55 -11.78 -4.21 9.15
CA SER A 55 -11.40 -3.69 7.82
C SER A 55 -10.10 -4.31 7.32
N ALA A 56 -9.07 -4.39 8.17
CA ALA A 56 -7.78 -4.96 7.82
C ALA A 56 -7.88 -6.47 7.49
N LEU A 57 -8.73 -7.22 8.21
CA LEU A 57 -8.96 -8.63 7.89
C LEU A 57 -9.66 -8.77 6.52
N SER A 58 -10.67 -7.95 6.26
CA SER A 58 -11.40 -7.95 4.99
C SER A 58 -10.49 -7.61 3.81
N ILE A 59 -9.67 -6.55 3.94
CA ILE A 59 -8.67 -6.20 2.91
C ILE A 59 -7.72 -7.38 2.68
N SER A 60 -7.19 -7.97 3.76
CA SER A 60 -6.25 -9.08 3.66
C SER A 60 -6.84 -10.30 2.95
N GLN A 61 -8.14 -10.56 3.12
CA GLN A 61 -8.84 -11.64 2.44
C GLN A 61 -9.08 -11.31 0.97
N GLU A 62 -9.46 -10.08 0.65
CA GLU A 62 -9.73 -9.63 -0.72
C GLU A 62 -8.47 -9.64 -1.59
N VAL A 63 -7.33 -9.24 -1.03
CA VAL A 63 -6.04 -9.25 -1.77
C VAL A 63 -5.30 -10.59 -1.70
N LYS A 64 -5.85 -11.58 -0.98
CA LYS A 64 -5.18 -12.86 -0.76
C LYS A 64 -4.99 -13.61 -2.07
N GLY A 65 -3.73 -13.89 -2.42
CA GLY A 65 -3.40 -14.65 -3.63
C GLY A 65 -3.46 -13.84 -4.94
N LEU A 66 -3.70 -12.52 -4.87
CA LEU A 66 -3.51 -11.61 -5.99
C LEU A 66 -2.01 -11.30 -6.14
N THR A 67 -1.41 -11.82 -7.20
CA THR A 67 -0.04 -11.47 -7.60
C THR A 67 -0.09 -10.27 -8.55
N ALA A 68 1.03 -9.55 -8.69
CA ALA A 68 1.12 -8.44 -9.64
C ALA A 68 0.79 -8.86 -11.09
N GLU A 69 1.13 -10.09 -11.47
CA GLU A 69 0.77 -10.65 -12.79
C GLU A 69 -0.75 -10.79 -12.93
N LYS A 70 -1.43 -11.40 -11.96
CA LYS A 70 -2.90 -11.50 -11.97
C LYS A 70 -3.59 -10.14 -11.95
N LEU A 71 -3.02 -9.17 -11.22
CA LEU A 71 -3.56 -7.81 -11.20
C LEU A 71 -3.45 -7.12 -12.56
N LEU A 72 -2.40 -7.39 -13.35
CA LEU A 72 -2.29 -6.89 -14.72
C LEU A 72 -3.25 -7.59 -15.68
N GLU A 73 -3.52 -8.88 -15.49
CA GLU A 73 -4.51 -9.59 -16.28
C GLU A 73 -5.93 -9.08 -16.01
N LEU A 74 -6.25 -8.77 -14.75
CA LEU A 74 -7.56 -8.26 -14.34
C LEU A 74 -7.74 -6.77 -14.67
N HIS A 75 -6.66 -5.99 -14.54
CA HIS A 75 -6.65 -4.53 -14.70
C HIS A 75 -5.47 -4.08 -15.57
N PRO A 76 -5.47 -4.38 -16.88
CA PRO A 76 -4.40 -3.96 -17.78
C PRO A 76 -4.26 -2.43 -17.83
N GLU A 77 -5.36 -1.69 -17.62
CA GLU A 77 -5.39 -0.23 -17.59
C GLU A 77 -4.47 0.36 -16.52
N TRP A 78 -4.22 -0.35 -15.41
CA TRP A 78 -3.32 0.15 -14.35
C TRP A 78 -1.87 0.25 -14.78
N GLN A 79 -1.46 -0.50 -15.82
CA GLN A 79 -0.13 -0.34 -16.40
C GLN A 79 0.02 1.02 -17.08
N GLU A 80 -0.96 1.39 -17.90
CA GLU A 80 -0.96 2.68 -18.60
C GLU A 80 -0.99 3.85 -17.61
N GLU A 81 -1.76 3.71 -16.53
CA GLU A 81 -1.80 4.70 -15.45
C GLU A 81 -0.45 4.83 -14.74
N TYR A 82 0.22 3.72 -14.45
CA TYR A 82 1.57 3.73 -13.89
C TYR A 82 2.57 4.42 -14.81
N GLU A 83 2.52 4.13 -16.12
CA GLU A 83 3.41 4.76 -17.10
C GLU A 83 3.14 6.27 -17.22
N ARG A 84 1.86 6.68 -17.13
CA ARG A 84 1.48 8.11 -17.10
C ARG A 84 2.00 8.83 -15.86
N GLU A 85 1.89 8.20 -14.68
CA GLU A 85 2.29 8.79 -13.40
C GLU A 85 3.82 8.78 -13.17
N TYR A 86 4.48 7.67 -13.50
CA TYR A 86 5.88 7.42 -13.12
C TYR A 86 6.82 7.21 -14.31
N GLY A 87 6.29 7.00 -15.52
CA GLY A 87 7.07 6.77 -16.74
C GLY A 87 7.85 7.99 -17.23
N LYS A 88 7.56 9.19 -16.70
CA LYS A 88 8.38 10.40 -16.92
C LYS A 88 9.66 10.38 -16.08
N ARG A 89 10.49 9.34 -16.19
CA ARG A 89 11.92 9.51 -15.92
C ARG A 89 12.53 10.23 -17.11
N ARG A 90 12.78 11.52 -16.89
CA ARG A 90 13.55 12.44 -17.74
C ARG A 90 14.75 11.74 -18.37
N LYS A 91 14.85 11.87 -19.70
CA LYS A 91 16.12 12.08 -20.39
C LYS A 91 16.88 13.21 -19.67
N THR A 92 17.80 12.88 -18.78
CA THR A 92 18.99 13.69 -18.49
C THR A 92 20.07 13.07 -19.36
N THR A 93 20.20 13.51 -20.62
CA THR A 93 21.15 14.56 -21.07
C THR A 93 22.39 14.63 -20.20
#